data_AF-A0A6L9YXI7-F1
#
_entry.id   AF-A0A6L9YXI7-F1
#
_cell.length_a   1.000
_cell.length_b   1.000
_cell.length_c   1.000
_cell.angle_alpha   90.00
_cell.angle_beta   90.00
_cell.angle_gamma   90.00
#
_symmetry.space_group_name_H-M   'P 1'
#
loop_
_entity.id
_entity.type
_entity.pdbx_description
1 polymer ?
#
loop_
_entity_poly.entity_id
_entity_poly.type
_entity_poly.pdbx_seq_one_letter_code
_entity_poly.pdbx_strand_id
1 'polypeptide(L)' 'MYNPALRELHRDQLAEVIPLKQETSLLDWLESNNRLIPREILEEENPLGDDVEISELMGVEDNSYEEEEESLN' A
#
# COMPACT_ATOMS: atom_id res chain seq x y z
N MET A 1 -8.47 -27.58 30.96
CA MET A 1 -8.26 -27.74 29.50
C MET A 1 -6.95 -27.05 29.17
N TYR A 2 -5.91 -27.78 28.75
CA TYR A 2 -4.58 -27.22 28.49
C TYR A 2 -4.46 -26.94 26.99
N ASN A 3 -4.25 -25.68 26.61
CA ASN A 3 -4.06 -25.29 25.22
C ASN A 3 -2.55 -25.23 24.93
N PRO A 4 -1.99 -26.13 24.09
CA PRO A 4 -0.56 -26.15 23.80
C PRO A 4 -0.07 -24.93 23.01
N ALA A 5 -0.98 -24.11 22.45
CA ALA A 5 -0.63 -22.88 21.74
C ALA A 5 -0.46 -21.66 22.66
N LEU A 6 -0.90 -21.72 23.92
CA LEU A 6 -0.78 -20.61 24.87
C LEU A 6 0.41 -20.83 25.80
N ARG A 7 1.18 -19.76 26.04
CA ARG A 7 2.31 -19.74 26.98
C ARG A 7 2.08 -18.61 27.98
N GLU A 8 2.31 -18.89 29.26
CA GLU A 8 2.28 -17.89 30.33
C GLU A 8 3.67 -17.23 30.43
N LEU A 9 3.71 -15.90 30.51
CA LEU A 9 4.94 -15.11 30.60
C LEU A 9 4.86 -14.18 31.82
N HIS A 10 5.99 -14.01 32.51
CA HIS A 10 6.08 -13.15 33.70
C HIS A 10 5.97 -11.67 33.32
N ARG A 11 5.14 -10.91 34.05
CA ARG A 11 4.83 -9.51 33.70
C ARG A 11 6.03 -8.56 33.84
N ASP A 12 6.93 -8.85 34.78
CA ASP A 12 8.11 -8.01 35.04
C ASP A 12 9.30 -8.36 34.14
N GLN A 13 9.16 -9.38 33.28
CA GLN A 13 10.21 -9.79 32.36
C GLN A 13 10.07 -9.02 31.05
N LEU A 14 11.21 -8.56 30.53
CA LEU A 14 11.26 -7.96 29.19
C LEU A 14 10.83 -8.98 28.13
N ALA A 15 10.16 -8.50 27.09
CA ALA A 15 9.79 -9.34 25.95
C ALA A 15 11.02 -9.97 25.31
N GLU A 16 10.89 -11.22 24.87
CA GLU A 16 11.93 -11.89 24.10
C GLU A 16 12.17 -11.14 22.79
N VAL A 17 13.44 -10.90 22.45
CA VAL A 17 13.80 -10.25 21.19
C VAL A 17 13.62 -11.27 20.07
N ILE A 18 12.76 -10.97 19.11
CA ILE A 18 12.62 -11.78 17.90
C ILE A 18 13.93 -11.63 17.11
N PRO A 19 14.71 -12.71 16.91
CA PRO A 19 15.93 -12.63 16.14
C PRO A 19 15.58 -12.25 14.70
N LEU A 20 16.32 -11.31 14.15
CA LEU A 20 16.26 -11.00 12.72
C LEU A 20 16.65 -12.28 11.99
N LYS A 21 15.69 -12.86 11.26
CA LYS A 21 16.00 -13.98 10.39
C LYS A 21 16.97 -13.45 9.33
N GLN A 22 18.15 -14.05 9.27
CA GLN A 22 19.08 -13.85 8.16
C GLN A 22 18.53 -14.57 6.94
N GLU A 23 17.38 -14.12 6.45
CA GLU A 23 16.84 -14.59 5.18
C GLU A 23 17.70 -13.95 4.08
N THR A 24 18.14 -14.76 3.13
CA THR A 24 18.73 -14.24 1.89
C THR A 24 17.76 -13.21 1.32
N SER A 25 18.26 -12.06 0.85
CA SER A 25 17.41 -11.06 0.22
C SER A 25 16.51 -11.76 -0.80
N LEU A 26 15.22 -11.41 -0.81
CA LEU A 26 14.28 -11.99 -1.76
C LEU A 26 14.79 -11.79 -3.20
N LEU A 27 15.45 -10.67 -3.48
CA LEU A 27 16.07 -10.38 -4.76
C LEU A 27 17.21 -11.36 -5.08
N ASP A 28 18.13 -11.59 -4.15
CA ASP A 28 19.24 -12.55 -4.32
C ASP A 28 18.71 -13.98 -4.54
N TRP A 29 17.63 -14.35 -3.85
CA TRP A 29 16.97 -15.63 -4.04
C TRP A 29 16.30 -15.72 -5.41
N LEU A 30 15.60 -14.68 -5.85
CA LEU A 30 14.97 -14.62 -7.18
C LEU A 30 16.02 -14.69 -8.29
N GLU A 31 17.14 -13.98 -8.15
CA GLU A 31 18.27 -14.02 -9.08
C GLU A 31 18.90 -15.42 -9.14
N SER A 32 19.22 -16.01 -7.99
CA SER A 32 19.81 -17.36 -7.91
C SER A 32 18.93 -18.45 -8.50
N ASN A 33 17.60 -18.27 -8.45
CA ASN A 33 16.65 -19.22 -9.02
C ASN A 33 16.28 -18.90 -10.48
N ASN A 34 16.93 -17.91 -11.11
CA ASN A 34 16.63 -17.43 -12.46
C ASN A 34 15.14 -17.03 -12.63
N ARG A 35 14.55 -16.48 -11.56
CA ARG A 35 13.15 -16.03 -11.47
C ARG A 35 13.01 -14.51 -11.49
N LEU A 36 14.12 -13.78 -11.48
CA LEU A 36 14.12 -12.32 -11.58
C LEU A 36 13.91 -11.94 -13.06
N ILE A 37 12.73 -11.42 -13.39
CA ILE A 37 12.40 -10.97 -14.76
C ILE A 37 12.63 -9.47 -14.84
N PRO A 38 13.39 -8.96 -15.83
CA PRO A 38 13.53 -7.53 -16.06
C PRO A 38 12.16 -6.88 -16.26
N ARG A 39 11.98 -5.67 -15.70
CA ARG A 39 10.78 -4.88 -16.00
C ARG A 39 10.77 -4.57 -17.49
N GLU A 40 9.72 -5.00 -18.20
CA GLU A 40 9.47 -4.52 -19.56
C GLU A 40 9.30 -3.01 -19.50
N ILE A 41 10.12 -2.29 -20.26
CA ILE A 41 9.93 -0.87 -20.52
C ILE A 41 8.69 -0.80 -21.42
N LEU A 42 7.52 -0.77 -20.80
CA LEU A 42 6.37 -0.20 -21.46
C LEU A 42 6.72 1.28 -21.59
N GLU A 43 6.90 1.75 -22.82
CA GLU A 43 6.72 3.18 -23.07
C GLU A 43 5.40 3.53 -22.39
N GLU A 44 5.45 4.39 -21.37
CA GLU A 44 4.26 4.95 -20.78
C GLU A 44 3.62 5.76 -21.92
N GLU A 45 2.78 5.11 -22.74
CA GLU A 45 1.84 5.80 -23.60
C GLU A 45 1.02 6.64 -22.64
N ASN A 46 1.39 7.91 -22.50
CA ASN A 46 0.64 8.89 -21.75
C ASN A 46 -0.75 8.93 -22.40
N PRO A 47 -1.77 8.30 -21.80
CA PRO A 47 -3.07 8.16 -22.46
C PRO A 47 -3.79 9.51 -22.56
N LEU A 48 -3.29 10.52 -21.84
CA LEU A 48 -3.78 11.89 -21.82
C LEU A 48 -3.00 12.79 -22.79
N GLY A 49 -1.84 12.37 -23.32
CA GLY A 49 -0.93 13.24 -24.06
C GLY A 49 -0.31 14.34 -23.17
N ASP A 50 0.78 14.94 -23.63
CA ASP A 50 1.58 15.87 -22.80
C ASP A 50 0.92 17.24 -22.59
N ASP A 51 -0.17 17.52 -23.31
CA ASP A 51 -0.79 18.84 -23.42
C ASP A 51 -2.21 18.95 -22.81
N VAL A 52 -2.70 17.95 -22.06
CA VAL A 52 -4.03 18.03 -21.43
C VAL A 52 -3.98 18.79 -20.11
N GLU A 53 -4.66 19.94 -20.05
CA GLU A 53 -4.80 20.72 -18.82
C GLU A 53 -5.85 20.10 -17.87
N ILE A 54 -5.57 20.11 -16.56
CA ILE A 54 -6.47 19.60 -15.52
C ILE A 54 -7.86 20.24 -15.59
N SER A 55 -7.93 21.50 -16.03
CA SER A 55 -9.17 22.26 -16.22
C SER A 55 -10.11 21.63 -17.25
N GLU A 56 -9.58 20.91 -18.24
CA GLU A 56 -10.38 20.21 -19.26
C GLU A 56 -10.97 18.88 -18.74
N LEU A 57 -10.32 18.29 -17.73
CA LEU A 57 -10.79 17.06 -17.06
C LEU A 57 -11.82 17.35 -15.97
N MET A 58 -11.80 18.54 -15.39
CA MET A 58 -12.84 18.98 -14.49
C MET A 58 -14.08 19.34 -15.31
N GLY A 59 -15.09 18.45 -15.27
CA GLY A 59 -16.40 18.70 -15.88
C GLY A 59 -16.88 20.09 -15.50
N VAL A 60 -17.07 20.94 -16.51
CA VAL A 60 -17.41 22.36 -16.37
C VAL A 60 -18.62 22.50 -15.46
N GLU A 61 -18.39 23.13 -14.30
CA GLU A 61 -19.37 23.64 -13.34
C GLU A 61 -20.65 22.81 -13.15
N ASP A 62 -20.56 21.72 -12.38
CA ASP A 62 -21.69 21.40 -11.50
C ASP A 62 -21.46 22.11 -10.15
N ASN A 63 -21.54 23.45 -10.19
CA ASN A 63 -21.57 24.30 -9.00
C ASN A 63 -22.96 24.29 -8.33
N SER A 64 -23.82 23.32 -8.65
CA SER A 64 -25.11 23.14 -7.97
C SER A 64 -25.01 22.09 -6.85
N TYR A 65 -24.05 22.28 -5.93
CA TYR A 65 -24.33 21.86 -4.56
C TYR A 65 -25.38 22.83 -4.03
N GLU A 66 -26.66 22.46 -4.18
CA GLU A 66 -27.73 23.07 -3.38
C GLU A 66 -27.37 22.80 -1.92
N GLU A 67 -26.81 23.81 -1.23
CA GLU A 67 -26.75 23.82 0.22
C GLU A 67 -28.20 23.81 0.70
N GLU A 68 -28.74 22.62 0.98
CA GLU A 68 -29.91 22.48 1.82
C GLU A 68 -29.53 23.04 3.20
N GLU A 69 -29.75 24.35 3.36
CA GLU A 69 -29.71 25.06 4.63
C GLU A 69 -30.74 24.41 5.57
N GLU A 70 -30.35 23.32 6.22
CA GLU A 70 -31.09 22.72 7.32
C GLU A 70 -31.13 23.75 8.45
N SER A 71 -32.17 24.57 8.40
CA SER A 71 -32.44 25.61 9.39
C SER A 71 -32.71 24.92 10.72
N LEU A 72 -31.68 24.78 11.57
CA LEU A 72 -31.85 24.36 12.95
C LEU A 72 -32.61 25.46 13.70
N ASN A 73 -33.93 25.30 13.82
CA ASN A 73 -34.77 25.97 14.82
C ASN A 73 -35.81 25.00 15.37
#